data_AF-A0A831PA19-F1
#
_entry.id   AF-A0A831PA19-F1
#
_cell.length_a   1.000
_cell.length_b   1.000
_cell.length_c   1.000
_cell.angle_alpha   90.00
_cell.angle_beta   90.00
_cell.angle_gamma   90.00
#
_symmetry.space_group_name_H-M   'P 1'
#
loop_
_entity.id
_entity.type
_entity.pdbx_description
1 polymer ?
#
loop_
_entity_poly.entity_id
_entity_poly.type
_entity_poly.pdbx_seq_one_letter_code
_entity_poly.pdbx_strand_id
1 'polypeptide(L)'
;MKPFKYPTRMPNSWYAYVSEMMPFFTVNTLDQLLAYSSASGMLWVFHEGELIKTLRLWPGKALRDYRETALEGSRKGGVFSPFFGDLILDGDHADRFFLNYGNFRSGKKNYLYQFDLSGKLIQVYSISNHSRSIVQVKSKRDNKFYSINRNQFNNLTIMIYEEGKNE
;
A
#
# COMPACT_ATOMS: atom_id res chain seq x y z
N MET A 1 -22.16 5.66 19.07
CA MET A 1 -20.78 5.29 18.69
C MET A 1 -19.80 6.25 19.37
N LYS A 2 -18.78 5.74 20.07
CA LYS A 2 -17.69 6.60 20.59
C LYS A 2 -16.71 6.90 19.43
N PRO A 3 -16.25 8.15 19.26
CA PRO A 3 -15.27 8.48 18.23
C PRO A 3 -13.97 7.72 18.45
N PHE A 4 -13.41 7.17 17.38
CA PHE A 4 -12.11 6.50 17.39
C PHE A 4 -11.03 7.51 17.83
N LYS A 5 -10.32 7.20 18.92
CA LYS A 5 -9.18 7.99 19.37
C LYS A 5 -7.96 7.66 18.52
N TYR A 6 -7.47 8.66 17.79
CA TYR A 6 -6.17 8.58 17.11
C TYR A 6 -5.06 8.26 18.14
N PRO A 7 -3.98 7.61 17.71
CA PRO A 7 -2.89 7.19 18.58
C PRO A 7 -2.12 8.43 19.01
N THR A 8 -2.26 8.77 20.29
CA THR A 8 -1.77 10.01 20.92
C THR A 8 -0.25 10.16 20.95
N ARG A 9 0.52 9.14 20.52
CA ARG A 9 1.99 9.15 20.52
C ARG A 9 2.64 9.43 19.17
N MET A 10 1.85 9.58 18.10
CA MET A 10 2.38 9.96 16.79
C MET A 10 2.10 11.45 16.57
N PRO A 11 3.10 12.26 16.17
CA PRO A 11 2.89 13.69 15.94
C PRO A 11 1.72 13.92 14.98
N ASN A 12 0.76 14.77 15.36
CA ASN A 12 -0.39 15.13 14.51
C ASN A 12 0.04 15.63 13.12
N SER A 13 1.26 16.14 12.98
CA SER A 13 1.85 16.58 11.72
C SER A 13 2.10 15.45 10.72
N TRP A 14 2.14 14.17 11.12
CA TRP A 14 2.30 13.06 10.16
C TRP A 14 1.00 12.71 9.44
N TYR A 15 -0.13 13.06 10.03
CA TYR A 15 -1.48 12.86 9.47
C TYR A 15 -1.95 14.05 8.65
N ALA A 16 -1.49 15.26 9.00
CA ALA A 16 -1.88 16.51 8.34
C ALA A 16 -1.43 16.60 6.86
N TYR A 17 -0.40 15.85 6.48
CA TYR A 17 0.09 15.74 5.10
C TYR A 17 -0.48 14.53 4.36
N VAL A 18 -1.68 14.05 4.72
CA VAL A 18 -2.42 13.05 3.94
C VAL A 18 -3.86 13.56 3.65
N SER A 19 -4.01 14.45 2.67
CA SER A 19 -5.23 14.61 1.86
C SER A 19 -5.62 13.24 1.29
N GLU A 20 -6.72 12.69 1.82
CA GLU A 20 -7.42 11.61 1.15
C GLU A 20 -8.14 12.19 -0.07
N MET A 21 -7.67 11.88 -1.28
CA MET A 21 -8.52 12.07 -2.45
C MET A 21 -9.53 10.92 -2.60
N MET A 22 -9.20 9.67 -2.21
CA MET A 22 -10.15 8.55 -2.07
C MET A 22 -9.56 7.44 -1.17
N PRO A 23 -10.32 6.75 -0.30
CA PRO A 23 -9.89 5.50 0.32
C PRO A 23 -9.72 4.42 -0.77
N PHE A 24 -8.74 3.53 -0.61
CA PHE A 24 -8.57 2.41 -1.55
C PHE A 24 -9.56 1.31 -1.18
N PHE A 25 -10.28 0.77 -2.16
CA PHE A 25 -11.26 -0.29 -1.95
C PHE A 25 -11.05 -1.45 -2.91
N THR A 26 -11.38 -2.66 -2.45
CA THR A 26 -11.39 -3.87 -3.27
C THR A 26 -12.32 -4.92 -2.66
N VAL A 27 -12.81 -5.87 -3.45
CA VAL A 27 -13.65 -6.98 -2.98
C VAL A 27 -12.91 -8.29 -3.16
N ASN A 28 -12.61 -8.98 -2.06
CA ASN A 28 -11.91 -10.28 -2.14
C ASN A 28 -12.83 -11.40 -2.65
N THR A 29 -12.28 -12.60 -2.84
CA THR A 29 -13.03 -13.76 -3.34
C THR A 29 -13.98 -14.37 -2.31
N LEU A 30 -14.06 -13.82 -1.09
CA LEU A 30 -15.03 -14.19 -0.06
C LEU A 30 -16.19 -13.18 0.00
N ASP A 31 -16.35 -12.35 -1.02
CA ASP A 31 -17.33 -11.26 -1.09
C ASP A 31 -17.23 -10.29 0.09
N GLN A 32 -16.00 -10.01 0.53
CA GLN A 32 -15.71 -9.02 1.56
C GLN A 32 -15.15 -7.76 0.91
N LEU A 33 -15.76 -6.62 1.24
CA LEU A 33 -15.24 -5.30 0.85
C LEU A 33 -14.17 -4.89 1.85
N LEU A 34 -12.97 -4.67 1.33
CA LEU A 34 -11.83 -4.12 2.06
C LEU A 34 -11.72 -2.65 1.70
N ALA A 35 -11.74 -1.75 2.69
CA ALA A 35 -11.54 -0.32 2.51
C ALA A 35 -10.35 0.15 3.36
N TYR A 36 -9.33 0.74 2.74
CA TYR A 36 -8.12 1.20 3.40
C TYR A 36 -7.96 2.72 3.30
N SER A 37 -7.68 3.35 4.44
CA SER A 37 -7.32 4.77 4.56
C SER A 37 -5.81 4.91 4.76
N SER A 38 -5.12 5.50 3.78
CA SER A 38 -3.68 5.79 3.90
C SER A 38 -3.39 6.89 4.92
N ALA A 39 -4.36 7.75 5.22
CA ALA A 39 -4.21 8.79 6.23
C ALA A 39 -4.21 8.19 7.64
N SER A 40 -5.22 7.40 7.98
CA SER A 40 -5.38 6.82 9.31
C SER A 40 -4.69 5.47 9.49
N GLY A 41 -4.23 4.86 8.39
CA GLY A 41 -3.70 3.50 8.33
C GLY A 41 -4.72 2.44 8.71
N MET A 42 -6.01 2.77 8.63
CA MET A 42 -7.10 1.88 9.02
C MET A 42 -7.55 1.05 7.82
N LEU A 43 -7.84 -0.21 8.07
CA LEU A 43 -8.57 -1.09 7.17
C LEU A 43 -9.92 -1.43 7.80
N TRP A 44 -10.98 -1.25 7.04
CA TRP A 44 -12.32 -1.75 7.37
C TRP A 44 -12.64 -2.93 6.48
N VAL A 45 -13.20 -3.98 7.07
CA VAL A 45 -13.65 -5.17 6.34
C VAL A 45 -15.15 -5.29 6.52
N PHE A 46 -15.88 -5.26 5.41
CA PHE A 46 -17.32 -5.44 5.38
C PHE A 46 -17.67 -6.77 4.73
N HIS A 47 -18.76 -7.38 5.18
CA HIS A 47 -19.33 -8.58 4.59
C HIS A 47 -20.86 -8.45 4.63
N GLU A 48 -21.51 -8.70 3.50
CA GLU A 48 -22.97 -8.56 3.37
C GLU A 48 -23.51 -7.18 3.82
N GLY A 49 -22.73 -6.12 3.60
CA GLY A 49 -23.07 -4.74 3.99
C GLY A 49 -22.74 -4.38 5.43
N GLU A 50 -22.35 -5.35 6.26
CA GLU A 50 -22.04 -5.15 7.68
C GLU A 50 -20.53 -4.99 7.92
N LEU A 51 -20.15 -4.09 8.83
CA LEU A 51 -18.76 -3.93 9.25
C LEU A 51 -18.37 -5.06 10.21
N ILE A 52 -17.60 -6.02 9.73
CA ILE A 52 -17.19 -7.19 10.53
C ILE A 52 -15.84 -7.01 11.22
N LYS A 53 -14.97 -6.13 10.70
CA LYS A 53 -13.64 -5.92 11.27
C LYS A 53 -13.09 -4.53 11.02
N THR A 54 -12.30 -4.05 11.97
CA THR A 54 -11.52 -2.82 11.85
C THR A 54 -10.09 -3.12 12.31
N LEU A 55 -9.12 -2.86 11.43
CA LEU A 55 -7.71 -3.15 11.64
C LEU A 55 -6.87 -1.89 11.47
N ARG A 56 -5.69 -1.89 12.09
CA ARG A 56 -4.76 -0.78 12.02
C ARG A 56 -3.40 -1.28 11.50
N LEU A 57 -3.03 -0.84 10.31
CA LEU A 57 -1.90 -1.38 9.54
C LEU A 57 -0.78 -0.34 9.45
N TRP A 58 0.23 -0.50 10.30
CA TRP A 58 1.39 0.40 10.41
C TRP A 58 2.71 -0.37 10.48
N PRO A 59 3.23 -0.89 9.35
CA PRO A 59 4.50 -1.60 9.37
C PRO A 59 5.64 -0.66 9.73
N GLY A 60 6.32 -0.96 10.85
CA GLY A 60 7.33 -0.07 11.43
C GLY A 60 8.49 0.30 10.51
N LYS A 61 8.88 -0.58 9.57
CA LYS A 61 9.90 -0.27 8.55
C LYS A 61 9.45 0.83 7.59
N ALA A 62 8.22 0.73 7.05
CA ALA A 62 7.67 1.75 6.16
C ALA A 62 7.50 3.10 6.88
N LEU A 63 7.05 3.07 8.13
CA LEU A 63 6.90 4.29 8.95
C LEU A 63 8.22 5.04 9.13
N ARG A 64 9.33 4.34 9.36
CA ARG A 64 10.66 4.95 9.49
C ARG A 64 11.11 5.59 8.18
N ASP A 65 11.01 4.86 7.07
CA ASP A 65 11.39 5.38 5.75
C ASP A 65 10.52 6.57 5.32
N TYR A 66 9.22 6.55 5.64
CA TYR A 66 8.32 7.68 5.38
C TYR A 66 8.71 8.90 6.22
N ARG A 67 8.98 8.72 7.51
CA ARG A 67 9.44 9.80 8.40
C ARG A 67 10.71 10.47 7.86
N GLU A 68 11.70 9.67 7.48
CA GLU A 68 12.97 10.17 6.91
C GLU A 68 12.72 10.97 5.63
N THR A 69 11.90 10.42 4.73
CA THR A 69 11.68 11.05 3.41
C THR A 69 10.78 12.28 3.47
N ALA A 70 9.76 12.29 4.33
CA ALA A 70 8.91 13.47 4.54
C ALA A 70 9.72 14.66 5.09
N LEU A 71 10.68 14.39 5.99
CA LEU A 71 11.62 15.39 6.49
C LEU A 71 12.58 15.92 5.41
N GLU A 72 13.01 15.08 4.48
CA GLU A 72 13.84 15.50 3.35
C GLU A 72 13.06 16.31 2.31
N GLY A 73 11.84 15.86 1.97
CA GLY A 73 10.99 16.50 0.96
C GLY A 73 10.46 17.86 1.39
N SER A 74 10.06 18.01 2.66
CA SER A 74 9.60 19.29 3.22
C SER A 74 10.63 20.42 3.10
N ARG A 75 11.93 20.11 3.14
CA ARG A 75 13.01 21.09 2.98
C ARG A 75 13.17 21.61 1.54
N LYS A 76 12.56 20.95 0.55
CA LYS A 76 12.69 21.26 -0.89
C LYS A 76 11.36 21.76 -1.51
N GLY A 77 10.41 22.25 -0.71
CA GLY A 77 9.09 22.68 -1.19
C GLY A 77 8.13 21.50 -1.43
N GLY A 78 8.20 20.50 -0.56
CA GLY A 78 7.82 19.10 -0.77
C GLY A 78 6.50 18.76 -1.48
N VAL A 79 6.59 17.74 -2.34
CA VAL A 79 5.45 17.06 -2.95
C VAL A 79 4.84 16.09 -1.94
N PHE A 80 3.56 16.31 -1.67
CA PHE A 80 2.66 15.45 -0.93
C PHE A 80 2.63 14.03 -1.51
N SER A 81 2.75 12.98 -0.69
CA SER A 81 2.60 11.59 -1.17
C SER A 81 1.91 10.74 -0.11
N PRO A 82 0.87 9.97 -0.49
CA PRO A 82 0.20 9.08 0.45
C PRO A 82 1.15 8.01 0.97
N PHE A 83 0.95 7.56 2.22
CA PHE A 83 1.81 6.57 2.87
C PHE A 83 1.85 5.25 2.09
N PHE A 84 0.68 4.66 1.82
CA PHE A 84 0.52 3.62 0.80
C PHE A 84 -0.23 4.18 -0.40
N GLY A 85 0.11 3.68 -1.58
CA GLY A 85 -0.44 4.15 -2.86
C GLY A 85 -1.53 3.26 -3.45
N ASP A 86 -1.66 2.00 -3.01
CA ASP A 86 -2.69 1.07 -3.49
C ASP A 86 -3.01 0.00 -2.43
N LEU A 87 -4.22 -0.57 -2.54
CA LEU A 87 -4.66 -1.82 -1.92
C LEU A 87 -4.86 -2.86 -3.03
N ILE A 88 -4.23 -4.03 -2.92
CA ILE A 88 -4.18 -5.04 -3.98
C ILE A 88 -4.56 -6.40 -3.38
N LEU A 89 -5.39 -7.18 -4.06
CA LEU A 89 -5.73 -8.53 -3.62
C LEU A 89 -4.63 -9.53 -3.96
N ASP A 90 -4.47 -10.52 -3.09
CA ASP A 90 -3.73 -11.73 -3.41
C ASP A 90 -4.67 -12.76 -4.05
N GLY A 91 -4.62 -12.90 -5.36
CA GLY A 91 -5.44 -13.89 -6.07
C GLY A 91 -5.05 -15.34 -5.77
N ASP A 92 -3.87 -15.58 -5.18
CA ASP A 92 -3.46 -16.92 -4.77
C ASP A 92 -3.93 -17.27 -3.34
N HIS A 93 -4.37 -16.26 -2.57
CA HIS A 93 -4.80 -16.41 -1.18
C HIS A 93 -5.96 -15.46 -0.83
N ALA A 94 -7.18 -16.02 -0.73
CA ALA A 94 -8.42 -15.28 -0.48
C ALA A 94 -8.43 -14.40 0.79
N ASP A 95 -7.64 -14.76 1.78
CA ASP A 95 -7.52 -14.09 3.08
C ASP A 95 -6.35 -13.08 3.14
N ARG A 96 -5.72 -12.77 2.01
CA ARG A 96 -4.54 -11.91 1.96
C ARG A 96 -4.70 -10.76 0.97
N PHE A 97 -3.97 -9.70 1.29
CA PHE A 97 -3.91 -8.49 0.48
C PHE A 97 -2.55 -7.83 0.63
N PHE A 98 -2.23 -6.94 -0.29
CA PHE A 98 -1.02 -6.14 -0.29
C PHE A 98 -1.35 -4.65 -0.14
N LEU A 99 -0.51 -3.96 0.61
CA LEU A 99 -0.42 -2.51 0.58
C LEU A 99 0.87 -2.10 -0.15
N ASN A 100 0.71 -1.25 -1.15
CA ASN A 100 1.78 -0.83 -2.04
C ASN A 100 2.50 0.44 -1.51
N TYR A 101 3.79 0.34 -1.20
CA TYR A 101 4.60 1.40 -0.61
C TYR A 101 5.77 1.81 -1.52
N GLY A 102 5.83 3.10 -1.86
CA GLY A 102 6.94 3.67 -2.61
C GLY A 102 6.67 3.98 -4.10
N ASN A 103 5.42 3.84 -4.56
CA ASN A 103 4.96 4.12 -5.94
C ASN A 103 5.41 5.45 -6.57
N PHE A 104 5.81 6.44 -5.79
CA PHE A 104 6.08 7.81 -6.25
C PHE A 104 7.54 8.24 -6.18
N ARG A 105 8.47 7.31 -5.91
CA ARG A 105 9.88 7.67 -5.68
C ARG A 105 10.76 7.28 -6.85
N SER A 106 11.16 8.28 -7.63
CA SER A 106 12.15 8.14 -8.71
C SER A 106 13.41 7.42 -8.20
N GLY A 107 13.67 6.21 -8.70
CA GLY A 107 14.89 5.45 -8.41
C GLY A 107 14.93 4.66 -7.09
N LYS A 108 13.84 4.61 -6.31
CA LYS A 108 13.75 3.74 -5.12
C LYS A 108 12.96 2.45 -5.43
N LYS A 109 13.25 1.38 -4.69
CA LYS A 109 12.51 0.11 -4.77
C LYS A 109 11.04 0.33 -4.39
N ASN A 110 10.14 -0.35 -5.10
CA ASN A 110 8.74 -0.45 -4.69
C ASN A 110 8.57 -1.64 -3.75
N TYR A 111 7.81 -1.50 -2.67
CA TYR A 111 7.58 -2.55 -1.68
C TYR A 111 6.10 -2.93 -1.59
N LEU A 112 5.82 -4.24 -1.58
CA LEU A 112 4.48 -4.78 -1.36
C LEU A 112 4.45 -5.45 0.01
N TYR A 113 3.69 -4.87 0.95
CA TYR A 113 3.49 -5.43 2.28
C TYR A 113 2.28 -6.35 2.26
N GLN A 114 2.47 -7.66 2.41
CA GLN A 114 1.38 -8.63 2.43
C GLN A 114 0.85 -8.80 3.85
N PHE A 115 -0.44 -8.61 4.02
CA PHE A 115 -1.16 -8.84 5.27
C PHE A 115 -2.21 -9.92 5.09
N ASP A 116 -2.56 -10.59 6.18
CA ASP A 116 -3.80 -11.35 6.27
C ASP A 116 -4.96 -10.51 6.81
N LEU A 117 -6.18 -11.05 6.77
CA LEU A 117 -7.39 -10.42 7.32
C LEU A 117 -7.41 -10.31 8.86
N SER A 118 -6.37 -10.76 9.57
CA SER A 118 -6.16 -10.45 11.00
C SER A 118 -5.33 -9.17 11.19
N GLY A 119 -4.71 -8.66 10.12
CA GLY A 119 -3.79 -7.54 10.15
C GLY A 119 -2.34 -7.94 10.44
N LYS A 120 -2.05 -9.25 10.47
CA LYS A 120 -0.68 -9.74 10.63
C LYS A 120 0.06 -9.54 9.32
N LEU A 121 1.25 -8.95 9.41
CA LEU A 121 2.18 -8.87 8.30
C LEU A 121 2.78 -10.26 8.04
N ILE A 122 2.55 -10.81 6.85
CA ILE A 122 3.06 -12.12 6.44
C ILE A 122 4.48 -11.97 5.89
N GLN A 123 4.67 -11.08 4.92
CA GLN A 123 5.94 -10.87 4.25
C GLN A 123 5.96 -9.52 3.50
N VAL A 124 7.13 -9.16 2.99
CA VAL A 124 7.36 -7.94 2.22
C VAL A 124 8.13 -8.28 0.95
N TYR A 125 7.54 -7.98 -0.20
CA TYR A 125 8.20 -8.11 -1.50
C TYR A 125 8.84 -6.79 -1.90
N SER A 126 9.87 -6.84 -2.74
CA SER A 126 10.44 -5.66 -3.36
C SER A 126 10.53 -5.80 -4.86
N ILE A 127 10.03 -4.82 -5.60
CA ILE A 127 10.18 -4.71 -7.05
C ILE A 127 11.27 -3.67 -7.33
N SER A 128 12.36 -4.12 -7.96
CA SER A 128 13.42 -3.23 -8.44
C SER A 128 12.91 -2.41 -9.62
N ASN A 129 13.12 -1.09 -9.56
CA ASN A 129 12.66 -0.15 -10.56
C ASN A 129 13.83 0.69 -11.09
N HIS A 130 14.63 0.09 -11.97
CA HIS A 130 15.84 0.70 -12.52
C HIS A 130 15.54 1.87 -13.48
N SER A 131 14.36 1.87 -14.12
CA SER A 131 13.92 2.88 -15.09
C SER A 131 13.28 4.13 -14.48
N ARG A 132 13.16 4.20 -13.14
CA ARG A 132 12.46 5.30 -12.43
C ARG A 132 10.99 5.51 -12.86
N SER A 133 10.36 4.51 -13.48
CA SER A 133 9.00 4.62 -14.01
C SER A 133 7.95 4.23 -12.97
N ILE A 134 6.75 4.81 -13.00
CA ILE A 134 5.72 4.48 -11.99
C ILE A 134 5.29 3.01 -12.18
N VAL A 135 5.61 2.15 -11.20
CA VAL A 135 5.18 0.74 -11.19
C VAL A 135 3.89 0.64 -10.40
N GLN A 136 2.77 0.42 -11.07
CA GLN A 136 1.49 0.19 -10.40
C GLN A 136 1.16 -1.31 -10.42
N VAL A 137 1.42 -2.00 -9.32
CA VAL A 137 1.01 -3.40 -9.19
C VAL A 137 -0.50 -3.45 -9.04
N LYS A 138 -1.18 -4.29 -9.82
CA LYS A 138 -2.65 -4.38 -9.86
C LYS A 138 -3.19 -5.69 -9.32
N SER A 139 -2.44 -6.78 -9.41
CA SER A 139 -2.87 -8.08 -8.89
C SER A 139 -1.71 -9.06 -8.73
N LYS A 140 -1.93 -10.09 -7.90
CA LYS A 140 -1.15 -11.33 -7.90
C LYS A 140 -2.07 -12.49 -8.27
N ARG A 141 -1.63 -13.39 -9.15
CA ARG A 141 -2.31 -14.66 -9.48
C ARG A 141 -1.32 -15.62 -10.11
N ASP A 142 -1.54 -16.92 -9.95
CA ASP A 142 -0.67 -17.97 -10.48
C ASP A 142 0.79 -17.79 -10.03
N ASN A 143 0.99 -17.33 -8.79
CA ASN A 143 2.30 -16.98 -8.21
C ASN A 143 3.05 -15.86 -8.94
N LYS A 144 2.34 -15.01 -9.69
CA LYS A 144 2.90 -13.91 -10.48
C LYS A 144 2.27 -12.58 -10.11
N PHE A 145 3.09 -11.54 -10.01
CA PHE A 145 2.63 -10.17 -9.87
C PHE A 145 2.47 -9.52 -11.24
N TYR A 146 1.35 -8.84 -11.44
CA TYR A 146 1.03 -8.12 -12.66
C TYR A 146 1.00 -6.63 -12.35
N SER A 147 1.83 -5.87 -13.07
CA SER A 147 1.87 -4.41 -12.94
C SER A 147 1.62 -3.73 -14.27
N ILE A 148 1.12 -2.50 -14.16
CA ILE A 148 1.07 -1.55 -15.25
C ILE A 148 2.24 -0.59 -15.07
N ASN A 149 3.04 -0.43 -16.13
CA ASN A 149 4.19 0.45 -16.17
C ASN A 149 4.23 1.21 -17.50
N ARG A 150 4.95 2.35 -17.54
CA ARG A 150 5.29 3.03 -18.78
C ARG A 150 6.70 2.68 -19.21
N ASN A 151 6.88 2.28 -20.46
CA ASN A 151 8.21 2.04 -21.01
C ASN A 151 8.93 3.37 -21.34
N GLN A 152 10.17 3.27 -21.84
CA GLN A 152 10.99 4.44 -22.23
C GLN A 152 10.37 5.31 -23.34
N PHE A 153 9.37 4.79 -24.07
CA PHE A 153 8.62 5.50 -25.10
C PHE A 153 7.26 6.01 -24.60
N ASN A 154 7.02 6.00 -23.28
CA ASN A 154 5.76 6.36 -22.62
C ASN A 154 4.54 5.48 -22.97
N ASN A 155 4.74 4.33 -23.60
CA ASN A 155 3.64 3.38 -23.87
C ASN A 155 3.25 2.64 -22.59
N LEU A 156 1.95 2.39 -22.41
CA LEU A 156 1.44 1.52 -21.37
C LEU A 156 1.89 0.08 -21.64
N THR A 157 2.50 -0.55 -20.65
CA THR A 157 3.00 -1.93 -20.72
C THR A 157 2.57 -2.71 -19.50
N ILE A 158 2.33 -4.01 -19.70
CA ILE A 158 2.12 -4.97 -18.61
C ILE A 158 3.47 -5.61 -18.31
N MET A 159 3.88 -5.56 -17.05
CA MET A 159 5.03 -6.32 -16.57
C MET A 159 4.58 -7.45 -15.65
N ILE A 160 5.26 -8.58 -15.78
CA ILE A 160 5.03 -9.77 -14.98
C ILE A 160 6.28 -9.99 -14.14
N TYR A 161 6.11 -10.11 -12.83
CA TYR A 161 7.20 -10.45 -11.91
C TYR A 161 6.91 -11.80 -11.28
N GLU A 162 7.94 -12.63 -11.21
CA GLU A 162 7.92 -13.89 -10.49
C GLU A 162 8.58 -13.71 -9.13
N GLU A 163 8.19 -14.52 -8.16
CA GLU A 163 8.80 -14.50 -6.84
C GLU A 163 10.24 -15.00 -6.93
N GLY A 164 11.21 -14.11 -6.71
CA GLY A 164 12.60 -14.50 -6.50
C GLY A 164 12.81 -14.95 -5.07
N LYS A 165 13.56 -16.05 -4.87
CA LYS A 165 14.16 -16.33 -3.56
C LYS A 165 15.30 -15.34 -3.37
N ASN A 166 15.27 -14.56 -2.30
CA ASN A 166 16.49 -13.92 -1.82
C ASN A 166 17.34 -15.03 -1.21
N GLU A 167 18.41 -15.42 -1.91
CA GLU A 167 19.56 -16.05 -1.27
C GLU A 167 20.36 -15.00 -0.47
#